data_AF-A0A2P8CGA7-F1
#
_entry.id   AF-A0A2P8CGA7-F1
#
_cell.length_a   1.000
_cell.length_b   1.000
_cell.length_c   1.000
_cell.angle_alpha   90.00
_cell.angle_beta   90.00
_cell.angle_gamma   90.00
#
_symmetry.space_group_name_H-M   'P 1'
#
loop_
_entity.id
_entity.type
_entity.pdbx_description
1 polymer ?
#
loop_
_entity_poly.entity_id
_entity_poly.type
_entity_poly.pdbx_seq_one_letter_code
_entity_poly.pdbx_strand_id
1 'polypeptide(L)'
;MRNILKVIVLFVALFAGSASAQTYKFGHIDFNQLLQVMPERDAAQKAMQKHATELENQLTTMQKEYQTKVQAYIAQRDSLSEAVRSAKENDLQDLQQRIQNFQSVAQQDLQKKQEEQFQPIVKKARAAVEAVAKEQGLIYVFDVNNLLYHSAQSEDILPLVKKKLGIQ
;
A
#
# COMPACT_ATOMS: atom_id res chain seq x y z
N MET A 1 0.29 71.23 -23.39
CA MET A 1 0.69 69.83 -23.72
C MET A 1 1.77 69.26 -22.78
N ARG A 2 2.86 69.98 -22.47
CA ARG A 2 3.97 69.48 -21.63
C ARG A 2 3.57 69.06 -20.19
N ASN A 3 2.54 69.68 -19.62
CA ASN A 3 2.07 69.38 -18.26
C ASN A 3 1.11 68.18 -18.21
N ILE A 4 0.36 67.92 -19.29
CA ILE A 4 -0.54 66.76 -19.40
C ILE A 4 0.29 65.47 -19.51
N LEU A 5 1.40 65.51 -20.25
CA LEU A 5 2.31 64.37 -20.37
C LEU A 5 2.93 63.97 -19.02
N LYS A 6 3.27 64.95 -18.18
CA LYS A 6 3.80 64.70 -16.82
C LYS A 6 2.77 64.04 -15.90
N VAL A 7 1.50 64.44 -15.99
CA VAL A 7 0.40 63.86 -15.20
C VAL A 7 0.12 62.41 -15.63
N ILE A 8 0.15 62.12 -16.93
CA ILE A 8 -0.03 60.76 -17.46
C ILE A 8 1.11 59.83 -17.01
N VAL A 9 2.36 60.30 -17.06
CA VAL A 9 3.53 59.52 -16.59
C VAL A 9 3.44 59.24 -15.08
N LEU A 10 3.00 60.21 -14.29
CA LEU A 10 2.81 60.02 -12.84
C LEU A 10 1.69 59.00 -12.55
N PHE A 11 0.60 59.02 -13.32
CA PHE A 11 -0.52 58.10 -13.18
C PHE A 11 -0.14 56.66 -13.56
N VAL A 12 0.62 56.46 -14.64
CA VAL A 12 1.14 55.13 -15.03
C VAL A 12 2.15 54.60 -14.00
N ALA A 13 2.98 55.45 -13.40
CA ALA A 13 3.90 55.05 -12.33
C ALA A 13 3.19 54.64 -11.03
N LEU A 14 2.01 55.22 -10.73
CA LEU A 14 1.15 54.83 -9.60
C LEU A 14 0.44 53.49 -9.83
N PHE A 15 0.15 53.13 -11.09
CA PHE A 15 -0.42 51.84 -11.48
C PHE A 15 0.63 50.77 -11.84
N ALA A 16 1.92 51.12 -11.89
CA ALA A 16 3.03 50.16 -11.93
C ALA A 16 3.25 49.44 -10.58
N GLY A 17 2.22 49.43 -9.72
CA GLY A 17 2.20 48.80 -8.42
C GLY A 17 2.17 47.28 -8.54
N SER A 18 3.29 46.68 -8.14
CA SER A 18 3.40 45.33 -7.59
C SER A 18 2.75 44.22 -8.41
N ALA A 19 3.47 43.75 -9.43
CA ALA A 19 3.34 42.36 -9.82
C ALA A 19 3.70 41.49 -8.59
N SER A 20 2.70 41.11 -7.81
CA SER A 20 2.83 40.07 -6.79
C SER A 20 3.13 38.79 -7.54
N ALA A 21 4.39 38.41 -7.62
CA ALA A 21 4.74 37.06 -8.03
C ALA A 21 4.07 36.12 -7.01
N GLN A 22 3.01 35.44 -7.45
CA GLN A 22 2.33 34.47 -6.60
C GLN A 22 3.36 33.40 -6.26
N THR A 23 3.85 33.43 -5.02
CA THR A 23 4.87 32.49 -4.58
C THR A 23 4.17 31.16 -4.37
N TYR A 24 4.30 30.28 -5.36
CA TYR A 24 3.79 28.93 -5.26
C TYR A 24 4.52 28.19 -4.15
N LYS A 25 3.75 27.64 -3.21
CA LYS A 25 4.30 26.85 -2.10
C LYS A 25 4.19 25.36 -2.42
N PHE A 26 5.28 24.65 -2.23
CA PHE A 26 5.40 23.23 -2.51
C PHE A 26 5.83 22.49 -1.25
N GLY A 27 5.13 21.43 -0.91
CA GLY A 27 5.52 20.52 0.15
C GLY A 27 6.18 19.26 -0.37
N HIS A 28 6.89 18.57 0.51
CA HIS A 28 7.29 17.20 0.33
C HIS A 28 7.02 16.38 1.59
N ILE A 29 6.91 15.07 1.42
CA ILE A 29 6.70 14.14 2.51
C ILE A 29 7.36 12.79 2.18
N ASP A 30 7.91 12.12 3.18
CA ASP A 30 8.15 10.68 3.09
C ASP A 30 6.85 9.95 3.45
N PHE A 31 6.10 9.58 2.41
CA PHE A 31 4.82 8.90 2.59
C PHE A 31 5.01 7.49 3.18
N ASN A 32 6.12 6.82 2.87
CA ASN A 32 6.43 5.51 3.43
C ASN A 32 6.73 5.61 4.93
N GLN A 33 7.51 6.61 5.34
CA GLN A 33 7.78 6.88 6.75
C GLN A 33 6.49 7.20 7.51
N LEU A 34 5.60 8.01 6.92
CA LEU A 34 4.28 8.27 7.51
C LEU A 34 3.50 6.98 7.76
N LEU A 35 3.38 6.12 6.74
CA LEU A 35 2.68 4.84 6.87
C LEU A 35 3.33 3.93 7.92
N GLN A 36 4.65 3.95 8.06
CA GLN A 36 5.39 3.16 9.06
C GLN A 36 5.04 3.53 10.50
N VAL A 37 4.79 4.81 10.77
CA VAL A 37 4.50 5.30 12.13
C VAL A 37 3.00 5.31 12.47
N MET A 38 2.13 4.90 11.54
CA MET A 38 0.69 4.84 11.79
C MET A 38 0.33 3.67 12.71
N PRO A 39 -0.43 3.91 13.81
CA PRO A 39 -0.74 2.86 14.78
C PRO A 39 -1.57 1.71 14.20
N GLU A 40 -2.36 1.96 13.16
CA GLU A 40 -3.17 0.93 12.48
C GLU A 40 -2.31 -0.08 11.72
N ARG A 41 -1.06 0.28 11.37
CA ARG A 41 -0.16 -0.59 10.61
C ARG A 41 0.16 -1.88 11.36
N ASP A 42 0.43 -1.80 12.65
CA ASP A 42 0.78 -2.97 13.46
C ASP A 42 -0.39 -3.95 13.54
N ALA A 43 -1.61 -3.44 13.65
CA ALA A 43 -2.82 -4.25 13.62
C ALA A 43 -3.01 -4.94 12.27
N ALA A 44 -2.84 -4.21 11.16
CA ALA A 44 -2.89 -4.77 9.81
C ALA A 44 -1.80 -5.84 9.58
N GLN A 45 -0.57 -5.60 10.05
CA GLN A 45 0.54 -6.54 9.95
C GLN A 45 0.24 -7.83 10.73
N LYS A 46 -0.30 -7.72 11.95
CA LYS A 46 -0.72 -8.89 12.75
C LYS A 46 -1.85 -9.66 12.08
N ALA A 47 -2.83 -8.97 11.50
CA ALA A 47 -3.91 -9.61 10.77
C ALA A 47 -3.39 -10.37 9.54
N MET A 48 -2.43 -9.80 8.80
CA MET A 48 -1.77 -10.46 7.67
C MET A 48 -0.98 -11.70 8.11
N GLN A 49 -0.18 -11.59 9.17
CA GLN A 49 0.61 -12.70 9.67
C GLN A 49 -0.29 -13.86 10.13
N LYS A 50 -1.36 -13.54 10.87
CA LYS A 50 -2.33 -14.54 11.31
C LYS A 50 -2.95 -15.29 10.11
N HIS A 51 -3.39 -14.54 9.10
CA HIS A 51 -4.01 -15.10 7.90
C HIS A 51 -3.03 -16.00 7.11
N ALA A 52 -1.77 -15.57 6.98
CA ALA A 52 -0.72 -16.37 6.35
C ALA A 52 -0.47 -17.68 7.11
N THR A 53 -0.40 -17.63 8.45
CA THR A 53 -0.25 -18.83 9.28
C THR A 53 -1.45 -19.77 9.16
N GLU A 54 -2.67 -19.26 9.06
CA GLU A 54 -3.87 -20.08 8.84
C GLU A 54 -3.79 -20.84 7.50
N LEU A 55 -3.39 -20.16 6.42
CA LEU A 55 -3.21 -20.78 5.11
C LEU A 55 -2.07 -21.80 5.10
N GLU A 56 -0.95 -21.50 5.76
CA GLU A 56 0.20 -22.41 5.90
C GLU A 56 -0.16 -23.69 6.67
N ASN A 57 -0.90 -23.57 7.77
CA ASN A 57 -1.37 -24.72 8.55
C ASN A 57 -2.30 -25.62 7.71
N GLN A 58 -3.17 -25.02 6.90
CA GLN A 58 -4.08 -25.76 6.03
C GLN A 58 -3.32 -26.49 4.92
N LEU A 59 -2.36 -25.82 4.27
CA LEU A 59 -1.49 -26.43 3.27
C LEU A 59 -0.71 -27.62 3.86
N THR A 60 -0.13 -27.44 5.05
CA THR A 60 0.62 -28.47 5.77
C THR A 60 -0.26 -29.69 6.06
N THR A 61 -1.52 -29.46 6.45
CA THR A 61 -2.50 -30.53 6.70
C THR A 61 -2.77 -31.34 5.43
N MET A 62 -3.01 -30.67 4.30
CA MET A 62 -3.24 -31.33 3.01
C MET A 62 -2.01 -32.12 2.53
N GLN A 63 -0.81 -31.55 2.69
CA GLN A 63 0.45 -32.22 2.34
C GLN A 63 0.69 -33.47 3.19
N LYS A 64 0.41 -33.39 4.50
CA LYS A 64 0.50 -34.54 5.41
C LYS A 64 -0.49 -35.63 5.03
N GLU A 65 -1.73 -35.27 4.73
CA GLU A 65 -2.75 -36.20 4.24
C GLU A 65 -2.27 -36.93 2.97
N TYR A 66 -1.75 -36.17 2.00
CA TYR A 66 -1.20 -36.73 0.76
C TYR A 66 -0.05 -37.69 1.04
N GLN A 67 0.92 -37.29 1.86
CA GLN A 67 2.06 -38.14 2.21
C GLN A 67 1.61 -39.44 2.89
N THR A 68 0.67 -39.37 3.84
CA THR A 68 0.11 -40.55 4.50
C THR A 68 -0.61 -41.48 3.51
N LYS A 69 -1.43 -40.95 2.60
CA LYS A 69 -2.14 -41.74 1.59
C LYS A 69 -1.17 -42.40 0.61
N VAL A 70 -0.13 -41.69 0.17
CA VAL A 70 0.91 -42.24 -0.72
C VAL A 70 1.64 -43.40 -0.05
N GLN A 71 2.07 -43.24 1.20
CA GLN A 71 2.74 -44.30 1.95
C GLN A 71 1.84 -45.53 2.12
N ALA A 72 0.58 -45.32 2.48
CA ALA A 72 -0.40 -46.40 2.61
C ALA A 72 -0.65 -47.13 1.28
N TYR A 73 -0.76 -46.39 0.18
CA TYR A 73 -0.90 -46.97 -1.15
C TYR A 73 0.32 -47.81 -1.52
N ILE A 74 1.55 -47.30 -1.37
CA ILE A 74 2.78 -48.04 -1.68
C ILE A 74 2.87 -49.34 -0.87
N ALA A 75 2.54 -49.31 0.42
CA ALA A 75 2.61 -50.48 1.29
C ALA A 75 1.60 -51.58 0.94
N GLN A 76 0.47 -51.22 0.33
CA GLN A 76 -0.64 -52.14 0.06
C GLN A 76 -0.78 -52.46 -1.43
N ARG A 77 -0.17 -51.70 -2.33
CA ARG A 77 -0.45 -51.69 -3.78
C ARG A 77 -0.58 -53.09 -4.39
N ASP A 78 0.36 -53.98 -4.07
CA ASP A 78 0.47 -55.29 -4.70
C ASP A 78 -0.58 -56.30 -4.19
N SER A 79 -1.23 -56.03 -3.05
CA SER A 79 -2.33 -56.85 -2.51
C SER A 79 -3.73 -56.32 -2.87
N LEU A 80 -3.83 -55.15 -3.51
CA LEU A 80 -5.10 -54.53 -3.89
C LEU A 80 -5.61 -55.07 -5.24
N SER A 81 -6.94 -55.23 -5.32
CA SER A 81 -7.61 -55.42 -6.60
C SER A 81 -7.40 -54.20 -7.50
N GLU A 82 -7.50 -54.42 -8.82
CA GLU A 82 -7.34 -53.36 -9.82
C GLU A 82 -8.30 -52.18 -9.57
N ALA A 83 -9.58 -52.47 -9.29
CA ALA A 83 -10.58 -51.45 -9.00
C ALA A 83 -10.22 -50.59 -7.77
N VAL A 84 -9.74 -51.22 -6.68
CA VAL A 84 -9.35 -50.48 -5.46
C VAL A 84 -8.08 -49.68 -5.68
N ARG A 85 -7.15 -50.21 -6.47
CA ARG A 85 -5.90 -49.52 -6.83
C ARG A 85 -6.17 -48.27 -7.65
N SER A 86 -6.98 -48.38 -8.70
CA SER A 86 -7.38 -47.25 -9.54
C SER A 86 -8.10 -46.17 -8.73
N ALA A 87 -9.00 -46.56 -7.82
CA ALA A 87 -9.68 -45.61 -6.93
C ALA A 87 -8.71 -44.84 -6.03
N LYS A 88 -7.68 -45.50 -5.48
CA LYS A 88 -6.64 -44.84 -4.66
C LYS A 88 -5.73 -43.93 -5.49
N GLU A 89 -5.37 -44.33 -6.70
CA GLU A 89 -4.57 -43.51 -7.61
C GLU A 89 -5.30 -42.22 -7.99
N ASN A 90 -6.60 -42.32 -8.29
CA ASN A 90 -7.44 -41.16 -8.57
C ASN A 90 -7.55 -40.23 -7.35
N ASP A 91 -7.77 -40.77 -6.13
CA ASP A 91 -7.81 -39.98 -4.90
C ASP A 91 -6.49 -39.24 -4.63
N LEU A 92 -5.35 -39.89 -4.90
CA LEU A 92 -4.03 -39.24 -4.81
C LEU A 92 -3.86 -38.12 -5.83
N GLN A 93 -4.27 -38.34 -7.08
CA GLN A 93 -4.22 -37.33 -8.13
C GLN A 93 -5.12 -36.13 -7.80
N ASP A 94 -6.33 -36.38 -7.33
CA ASP A 94 -7.28 -35.35 -6.92
C ASP A 94 -6.73 -34.53 -5.75
N LEU A 95 -6.13 -35.19 -4.75
CA LEU A 95 -5.53 -34.49 -3.61
C LEU A 95 -4.33 -33.64 -4.04
N GLN A 96 -3.50 -34.14 -4.96
CA GLN A 96 -2.40 -33.36 -5.53
C GLN A 96 -2.92 -32.11 -6.25
N GLN A 97 -3.98 -32.25 -7.07
CA GLN A 97 -4.59 -31.13 -7.78
C GLN A 97 -5.20 -30.11 -6.81
N ARG A 98 -5.83 -30.57 -5.74
CA ARG A 98 -6.37 -29.72 -4.66
C ARG A 98 -5.28 -28.94 -3.95
N ILE A 99 -4.12 -29.56 -3.66
CA ILE A 99 -2.96 -28.88 -3.06
C ILE A 99 -2.47 -27.75 -3.97
N GLN A 100 -2.27 -28.04 -5.26
CA GLN A 100 -1.81 -27.03 -6.23
C GLN A 100 -2.80 -25.86 -6.35
N ASN A 101 -4.10 -26.17 -6.45
CA ASN A 101 -5.14 -25.16 -6.49
C ASN A 101 -5.18 -24.31 -5.20
N PHE A 102 -5.06 -24.96 -4.04
CA PHE A 102 -5.02 -24.26 -2.75
C PHE A 102 -3.85 -23.27 -2.70
N GLN A 103 -2.65 -23.66 -3.14
CA GLN A 103 -1.49 -22.75 -3.18
C GLN A 103 -1.76 -21.52 -4.05
N SER A 104 -2.33 -21.70 -5.24
CA SER A 104 -2.67 -20.59 -6.13
C SER A 104 -3.70 -19.65 -5.52
N VAL A 105 -4.78 -20.21 -4.95
CA VAL A 105 -5.85 -19.41 -4.34
C VAL A 105 -5.35 -18.71 -3.08
N ALA A 106 -4.56 -19.38 -2.24
CA ALA A 106 -3.96 -18.80 -1.04
C ALA A 106 -3.08 -17.59 -1.35
N GLN A 107 -2.31 -17.64 -2.46
CA GLN A 107 -1.50 -16.50 -2.89
C GLN A 107 -2.36 -15.30 -3.29
N GLN A 108 -3.43 -15.52 -4.07
CA GLN A 108 -4.36 -14.46 -4.46
C GLN A 108 -5.09 -13.88 -3.26
N ASP A 109 -5.50 -14.74 -2.34
CA ASP A 109 -6.19 -14.35 -1.11
C ASP A 109 -5.28 -13.52 -0.19
N LEU A 110 -4.00 -13.86 -0.08
CA LEU A 110 -3.01 -13.03 0.64
C LEU A 110 -2.87 -11.63 0.02
N GLN A 111 -2.81 -11.52 -1.30
CA GLN A 111 -2.73 -10.21 -1.97
C GLN A 111 -3.98 -9.38 -1.72
N LYS A 112 -5.16 -10.00 -1.85
CA LYS A 112 -6.44 -9.34 -1.56
C LYS A 112 -6.52 -8.90 -0.10
N LYS A 113 -6.12 -9.76 0.83
CA LYS A 113 -6.11 -9.45 2.26
C LYS A 113 -5.17 -8.28 2.55
N GLN A 114 -3.99 -8.25 1.93
CA GLN A 114 -3.05 -7.15 2.07
C GLN A 114 -3.69 -5.84 1.62
N GLU A 115 -4.36 -5.83 0.47
CA GLU A 115 -5.06 -4.65 -0.02
C GLU A 115 -6.16 -4.22 0.95
N GLU A 116 -7.03 -5.14 1.40
CA GLU A 116 -8.11 -4.85 2.35
C GLU A 116 -7.60 -4.26 3.68
N GLN A 117 -6.47 -4.75 4.19
CA GLN A 117 -5.91 -4.28 5.46
C GLN A 117 -5.20 -2.94 5.34
N PHE A 118 -4.46 -2.70 4.24
CA PHE A 118 -3.62 -1.52 4.09
C PHE A 118 -4.31 -0.35 3.37
N GLN A 119 -5.29 -0.59 2.49
CA GLN A 119 -6.01 0.49 1.79
C GLN A 119 -6.64 1.52 2.74
N PRO A 120 -7.30 1.15 3.85
CA PRO A 120 -7.84 2.13 4.79
C PRO A 120 -6.77 3.01 5.42
N ILE A 121 -5.59 2.45 5.72
CA ILE A 121 -4.44 3.14 6.28
C ILE A 121 -3.92 4.17 5.28
N VAL A 122 -3.74 3.76 4.02
CA VAL A 122 -3.32 4.65 2.92
C VAL A 122 -4.33 5.78 2.72
N LYS A 123 -5.64 5.48 2.73
CA LYS A 123 -6.69 6.50 2.61
C LYS A 123 -6.63 7.51 3.76
N LYS A 124 -6.48 7.03 5.00
CA LYS A 124 -6.34 7.89 6.19
C LYS A 124 -5.11 8.79 6.12
N ALA A 125 -3.96 8.23 5.72
CA ALA A 125 -2.72 8.97 5.52
C ALA A 125 -2.88 10.06 4.44
N ARG A 126 -3.45 9.72 3.27
CA ARG A 126 -3.70 10.67 2.17
C ARG A 126 -4.64 11.79 2.60
N ALA A 127 -5.71 11.48 3.32
CA ALA A 127 -6.63 12.49 3.83
C ALA A 127 -5.94 13.47 4.80
N ALA A 128 -5.02 12.99 5.64
CA ALA A 128 -4.25 13.84 6.53
C ALA A 128 -3.24 14.72 5.78
N VAL A 129 -2.56 14.16 4.76
CA VAL A 129 -1.69 14.93 3.85
C VAL A 129 -2.48 16.04 3.15
N GLU A 130 -3.65 15.72 2.61
CA GLU A 130 -4.50 16.69 1.91
C GLU A 130 -4.98 17.81 2.83
N ALA A 131 -5.39 17.47 4.07
CA ALA A 131 -5.80 18.45 5.06
C ALA A 131 -4.66 19.41 5.41
N VAL A 132 -3.46 18.88 5.69
CA VAL A 132 -2.28 19.71 5.99
C VAL A 132 -1.86 20.56 4.80
N ALA A 133 -1.90 20.01 3.58
CA ALA A 133 -1.56 20.75 2.36
C ALA A 133 -2.48 21.95 2.17
N LYS A 134 -3.80 21.78 2.38
CA LYS A 134 -4.77 22.87 2.34
C LYS A 134 -4.52 23.91 3.43
N GLU A 135 -4.22 23.48 4.65
CA GLU A 135 -3.92 24.37 5.79
C GLU A 135 -2.65 25.21 5.57
N GLN A 136 -1.65 24.65 4.88
CA GLN A 136 -0.40 25.35 4.56
C GLN A 136 -0.44 26.13 3.23
N GLY A 137 -1.52 26.02 2.47
CA GLY A 137 -1.67 26.67 1.16
C GLY A 137 -0.70 26.12 0.11
N LEU A 138 -0.39 24.82 0.17
CA LEU A 138 0.51 24.14 -0.76
C LEU A 138 -0.24 23.78 -2.03
N ILE A 139 0.37 24.05 -3.18
CA ILE A 139 -0.24 23.72 -4.48
C ILE A 139 0.06 22.28 -4.91
N TYR A 140 1.17 21.71 -4.42
CA TYR A 140 1.54 20.32 -4.60
C TYR A 140 2.29 19.81 -3.37
N VAL A 141 2.11 18.52 -3.09
CA VAL A 141 2.93 17.77 -2.14
C VAL A 141 3.54 16.60 -2.90
N PHE A 142 4.85 16.48 -2.86
CA PHE A 142 5.57 15.39 -3.51
C PHE A 142 6.02 14.33 -2.51
N ASP A 143 5.98 13.08 -2.93
CA ASP A 143 6.61 11.99 -2.19
C ASP A 143 8.11 12.00 -2.48
N VAL A 144 8.94 12.15 -1.44
CA VAL A 144 10.41 12.19 -1.59
C VAL A 144 10.97 10.88 -2.14
N ASN A 145 10.26 9.76 -1.98
CA ASN A 145 10.67 8.46 -2.53
C ASN A 145 10.64 8.43 -4.07
N ASN A 146 9.95 9.39 -4.72
CA ASN A 146 9.83 9.50 -6.17
C ASN A 146 10.56 10.74 -6.74
N LEU A 147 11.30 11.48 -5.90
CA LEU A 147 12.01 12.69 -6.29
C LEU A 147 13.52 12.47 -6.29
N LEU A 148 14.20 12.99 -7.30
CA LEU A 148 15.67 13.02 -7.35
C LEU A 148 16.26 14.14 -6.49
N TYR A 149 15.51 15.23 -6.29
CA TYR A 149 15.96 16.41 -5.58
C TYR A 149 14.76 17.22 -5.05
N HIS A 150 14.92 17.81 -3.86
CA HIS A 150 14.09 18.90 -3.36
C HIS A 150 15.01 19.97 -2.76
N SER A 151 14.65 21.24 -2.91
CA SER A 151 15.43 22.35 -2.35
C SER A 151 14.91 22.75 -0.97
N ALA A 152 15.65 23.60 -0.26
CA ALA A 152 15.23 24.18 1.02
C ALA A 152 13.97 25.08 0.90
N GLN A 153 13.53 25.40 -0.32
CA GLN A 153 12.28 26.13 -0.54
C GLN A 153 11.04 25.23 -0.45
N SER A 154 11.24 23.91 -0.50
CA SER A 154 10.15 22.95 -0.28
C SER A 154 10.01 22.64 1.21
N GLU A 155 8.77 22.63 1.68
CA GLU A 155 8.46 22.38 3.09
C GLU A 155 8.26 20.89 3.35
N ASP A 156 8.99 20.33 4.33
CA ASP A 156 8.70 18.99 4.84
C ASP A 156 7.43 19.04 5.69
N ILE A 157 6.36 18.41 5.22
CA ILE A 157 5.08 18.39 5.93
C ILE A 157 4.93 17.18 6.84
N LEU A 158 5.86 16.21 6.85
CA LEU A 158 5.75 14.99 7.67
C LEU A 158 5.47 15.30 9.15
N PRO A 159 6.19 16.24 9.82
CA PRO A 159 5.90 16.57 11.22
C PRO A 159 4.48 17.11 11.43
N LEU A 160 3.99 17.90 10.47
CA LEU A 160 2.64 18.47 10.52
C LEU A 160 1.57 17.39 10.34
N VAL A 161 1.79 16.45 9.42
CA VAL A 161 0.87 15.32 9.19
C VAL A 161 0.86 14.35 10.38
N LYS A 162 2.03 14.04 10.97
CA LYS A 162 2.11 13.27 12.21
C LYS A 162 1.30 13.92 13.33
N LYS A 163 1.48 15.23 13.54
CA LYS A 163 0.71 16.01 14.52
C LYS A 163 -0.80 15.94 14.24
N LYS A 164 -1.21 16.07 12.97
CA LYS A 164 -2.62 15.97 12.56
C LYS A 164 -3.24 14.62 12.89
N LEU A 165 -2.46 13.55 12.76
CA LEU A 165 -2.87 12.17 13.06
C LEU A 165 -2.72 11.79 14.54
N GLY A 166 -2.18 12.68 15.39
CA GLY A 166 -1.91 12.38 16.80
C GLY A 166 -0.73 11.44 17.02
N ILE A 167 0.21 11.37 16.07
CA ILE A 167 1.41 10.53 16.13
C ILE A 167 2.57 11.37 16.65
N GLN A 168 3.26 10.90 17.69
CA GLN A 168 4.46 11.55 18.23
C GLN A 168 5.69 11.27 17.35
#